data_AF-A0A2T5FZV9-F1
#
_entry.id   AF-A0A2T5FZV9-F1
#
_cell.length_a   1.000
_cell.length_b   1.000
_cell.length_c   1.000
_cell.angle_alpha   90.00
_cell.angle_beta   90.00
_cell.angle_gamma   90.00
#
_symmetry.space_group_name_H-M   'P 1'
#
loop_
_entity.id
_entity.type
_entity.pdbx_description
1 polymer ?
#
loop_
_entity_poly.entity_id
_entity_poly.type
_entity_poly.pdbx_seq_one_letter_code
_entity_poly.pdbx_strand_id
1 'polypeptide(L)'
;MSAMARTWLMIAAAFLAAFAGVLVGRGLLQDRPSPGVELHDLLHEKLDLNPAQHARLDMIERRFAVRKRVLELELRTSNAALADAIEAEHGYGPRVRAAVDRSHLAMGQLQKETLAHVFAMRQILLPDQAAIFDRAVVRALTDDGR
;
A
#
# COMPACT_ATOMS: atom_id res chain seq x y z
N MET A 1 -35.41 8.42 -26.94
CA MET A 1 -34.06 8.74 -26.43
C MET A 1 -33.15 9.01 -27.61
N SER A 2 -32.49 10.17 -27.67
CA SER A 2 -31.57 10.48 -28.77
C SER A 2 -30.39 9.50 -28.77
N ALA A 3 -29.82 9.21 -29.95
CA ALA A 3 -28.66 8.32 -30.06
C ALA A 3 -27.52 8.75 -29.13
N MET A 4 -27.30 10.06 -29.01
CA MET A 4 -26.37 10.71 -28.08
C MET A 4 -26.64 10.37 -26.61
N ALA A 5 -27.89 10.48 -26.15
CA ALA A 5 -28.24 10.14 -24.77
C ALA A 5 -27.97 8.66 -24.46
N ARG A 6 -28.15 7.78 -25.44
CA ARG A 6 -27.90 6.34 -25.29
C ARG A 6 -26.40 6.02 -25.24
N THR A 7 -25.56 6.71 -26.01
CA THR A 7 -24.10 6.55 -25.95
C THR A 7 -23.54 7.01 -24.61
N TRP A 8 -24.00 8.17 -24.10
CA TRP A 8 -23.59 8.67 -22.79
C TRP A 8 -23.99 7.76 -21.64
N LEU A 9 -25.18 7.17 -21.71
CA LEU A 9 -25.65 6.21 -20.71
C LEU A 9 -24.80 4.93 -20.71
N MET A 10 -24.35 4.46 -21.88
CA MET A 10 -23.45 3.31 -21.97
C MET A 10 -22.05 3.60 -21.46
N ILE A 11 -21.50 4.80 -21.74
CA ILE A 11 -20.21 5.23 -21.21
C ILE A 11 -20.26 5.34 -19.68
N ALA A 12 -21.32 5.95 -19.13
CA ALA A 12 -21.52 6.05 -17.69
C ALA A 12 -21.66 4.67 -17.02
N ALA A 13 -22.39 3.75 -17.63
CA ALA A 13 -22.53 2.38 -17.12
C ALA A 13 -21.20 1.60 -17.16
N ALA A 14 -20.43 1.72 -18.24
CA ALA A 14 -19.12 1.09 -18.36
C ALA A 14 -18.11 1.67 -17.33
N PHE A 15 -18.16 2.98 -17.09
CA PHE A 15 -17.33 3.65 -16.10
C PHE A 15 -17.69 3.22 -14.67
N LEU A 16 -18.99 3.17 -14.33
CA LEU A 16 -19.45 2.67 -13.03
C LEU A 16 -19.08 1.20 -12.83
N ALA A 17 -19.14 0.36 -13.87
CA ALA A 17 -18.72 -1.04 -13.80
C ALA A 17 -17.20 -1.17 -13.59
N ALA A 18 -16.39 -0.36 -14.27
CA ALA A 18 -14.94 -0.33 -14.08
C ALA A 18 -14.56 0.20 -12.69
N PHE A 19 -15.23 1.25 -12.20
CA PHE A 19 -15.00 1.84 -10.87
C PHE A 19 -15.45 0.90 -9.75
N ALA A 20 -16.60 0.24 -9.89
CA ALA A 20 -17.02 -0.84 -9.01
C ALA A 20 -16.03 -2.02 -9.06
N GLY A 21 -15.51 -2.37 -10.23
CA GLY A 21 -14.47 -3.38 -10.39
C GLY A 21 -13.15 -3.02 -9.68
N VAL A 22 -12.75 -1.75 -9.67
CA VAL A 22 -11.58 -1.27 -8.93
C VAL A 22 -11.84 -1.18 -7.43
N LEU A 23 -13.04 -0.81 -6.99
CA LEU A 23 -13.42 -0.76 -5.58
C LEU A 23 -13.60 -2.16 -4.98
N VAL A 24 -14.27 -3.06 -5.69
CA VAL A 24 -14.42 -4.48 -5.32
C VAL A 24 -13.08 -5.18 -5.45
N GLY A 25 -12.31 -4.91 -6.51
CA GLY A 25 -10.95 -5.37 -6.65
C GLY A 25 -10.09 -4.90 -5.48
N ARG A 26 -10.16 -3.63 -5.08
CA ARG A 26 -9.46 -3.11 -3.90
C ARG A 26 -9.98 -3.72 -2.61
N GLY A 27 -11.29 -3.90 -2.39
CA GLY A 27 -11.82 -4.58 -1.20
C GLY A 27 -11.32 -6.02 -1.10
N LEU A 28 -11.42 -6.79 -2.18
CA LEU A 28 -10.98 -8.18 -2.24
C LEU A 28 -9.45 -8.37 -2.27
N LEU A 29 -8.69 -7.39 -2.79
CA LEU A 29 -7.22 -7.39 -2.82
C LEU A 29 -6.59 -6.72 -1.59
N GLN A 30 -7.32 -5.87 -0.84
CA GLN A 30 -6.91 -5.29 0.44
C GLN A 30 -7.22 -6.22 1.62
N ASP A 31 -8.23 -7.10 1.49
CA ASP A 31 -8.49 -8.18 2.45
C ASP A 31 -7.52 -9.36 2.31
N ARG A 32 -6.65 -9.37 1.28
CA ARG A 32 -5.46 -10.22 1.34
C ARG A 32 -4.57 -9.64 2.44
N PRO A 33 -4.24 -10.41 3.50
CA PRO A 33 -3.27 -9.95 4.47
C PRO A 33 -2.05 -9.47 3.69
N SER A 34 -1.73 -8.19 3.84
CA SER A 34 -0.53 -7.67 3.20
C SER A 34 0.63 -8.55 3.67
N PRO A 35 1.58 -8.96 2.81
CA PRO A 35 2.71 -9.80 3.23
C PRO A 35 3.45 -9.24 4.47
N GLY A 36 3.36 -7.93 4.71
CA GLY A 36 3.84 -7.28 5.92
C GLY A 36 3.07 -7.61 7.21
N VAL A 37 1.77 -7.89 7.18
CA VAL A 37 0.98 -8.33 8.34
C VAL A 37 1.32 -9.76 8.71
N GLU A 38 1.44 -10.65 7.72
CA GLU A 38 1.83 -12.05 7.94
C GLU A 38 3.28 -12.17 8.43
N LEU A 39 4.18 -11.31 7.94
CA LEU A 39 5.56 -11.22 8.45
C LEU A 39 5.62 -10.62 9.87
N HIS A 40 4.76 -9.65 10.19
CA HIS A 40 4.70 -9.02 11.50
C HIS A 40 4.13 -9.97 12.57
N ASP A 41 3.08 -10.73 12.26
CA ASP A 41 2.57 -11.77 13.15
C ASP A 41 3.60 -12.89 13.35
N LEU A 42 4.34 -13.26 12.30
CA LEU A 42 5.42 -14.25 12.39
C LEU A 42 6.62 -13.74 13.21
N LEU A 43 6.93 -12.44 13.14
CA LEU A 43 7.91 -11.77 14.00
C LEU A 43 7.50 -11.78 15.47
N HIS A 44 6.21 -11.57 15.77
CA HIS A 44 5.72 -11.47 17.14
C HIS A 44 5.43 -12.83 17.81
N GLU A 45 5.00 -13.84 17.05
CA GLU A 45 4.66 -15.16 17.61
C GLU A 45 5.81 -16.17 17.54
N LYS A 46 6.71 -16.08 16.54
CA LYS A 46 7.74 -17.13 16.32
C LYS A 46 9.15 -16.75 16.72
N LEU A 47 9.43 -15.48 16.94
CA LEU A 47 10.73 -15.04 17.44
C LEU A 47 10.61 -14.73 18.93
N ASP A 48 11.26 -15.56 19.74
CA ASP A 48 11.40 -15.33 21.19
C ASP A 48 12.35 -14.14 21.41
N LEU A 49 11.82 -12.92 21.28
CA LEU A 49 12.56 -11.68 21.44
C LEU A 49 12.76 -11.41 22.93
N ASN A 50 13.98 -11.06 23.32
CA ASN A 50 14.24 -10.65 24.69
C ASN A 50 13.70 -9.23 24.96
N PRO A 51 13.57 -8.80 26.24
CA PRO A 51 13.02 -7.49 26.58
C PRO A 51 13.75 -6.29 25.94
N ALA A 52 15.06 -6.40 25.74
CA ALA A 52 15.84 -5.34 25.08
C ALA A 52 15.56 -5.26 23.58
N GLN A 53 15.30 -6.40 22.92
CA GLN A 53 14.87 -6.45 21.52
C GLN A 53 13.46 -5.88 21.36
N HIS A 54 12.52 -6.22 22.24
CA HIS A 54 11.17 -5.64 22.23
C HIS A 54 11.20 -4.10 22.34
N ALA A 55 11.96 -3.55 23.28
CA ALA A 55 12.06 -2.09 23.43
C ALA A 55 12.60 -1.39 22.17
N ARG A 56 13.54 -2.04 21.46
CA ARG A 56 14.08 -1.53 20.19
C ARG A 56 13.07 -1.68 19.05
N LEU A 57 12.34 -2.80 19.00
CA LEU A 57 11.29 -3.06 18.04
C LEU A 57 10.19 -1.99 18.15
N ASP A 58 9.71 -1.70 19.35
CA ASP A 58 8.68 -0.68 19.58
C ASP A 58 9.09 0.70 19.06
N MET A 59 10.38 1.05 19.19
CA MET A 59 10.91 2.30 18.64
C MET A 59 10.92 2.29 17.11
N ILE A 60 11.30 1.16 16.50
CA ILE A 60 11.26 0.96 15.04
C ILE A 60 9.82 1.09 14.53
N GLU A 61 8.87 0.44 15.20
CA GLU A 61 7.44 0.45 14.86
C GLU A 61 6.83 1.85 14.95
N ARG A 62 7.05 2.56 16.06
CA ARG A 62 6.55 3.95 16.20
C ARG A 62 7.06 4.85 15.09
N ARG A 63 8.34 4.74 14.74
CA ARG A 63 8.93 5.54 13.66
C ARG A 63 8.32 5.19 12.30
N PHE A 64 8.14 3.90 12.02
CA PHE A 64 7.51 3.45 10.78
C PHE A 64 6.04 3.90 10.69
N ALA A 65 5.27 3.77 11.76
CA ALA A 65 3.87 4.20 11.81
C ALA A 65 3.70 5.69 11.48
N VAL A 66 4.57 6.56 12.00
CA VAL A 66 4.56 7.99 11.67
C VAL A 66 4.83 8.22 10.18
N ARG A 67 5.88 7.59 9.62
CA ARG A 67 6.24 7.75 8.20
C ARG A 67 5.17 7.21 7.26
N LYS A 68 4.65 6.02 7.56
CA LYS A 68 3.52 5.41 6.85
C LYS A 68 2.32 6.34 6.83
N ARG A 69 1.97 6.94 7.98
CA ARG A 69 0.83 7.83 8.08
C ARG A 69 0.97 9.09 7.23
N VAL A 70 2.15 9.69 7.18
CA VAL A 70 2.42 10.85 6.32
C VAL A 70 2.17 10.51 4.85
N LEU A 71 2.74 9.40 4.37
CA LEU A 71 2.61 8.98 2.98
C LEU A 71 1.18 8.57 2.61
N GLU A 72 0.45 7.93 3.52
CA GLU A 72 -0.97 7.65 3.31
C GLU A 72 -1.82 8.92 3.18
N LEU A 73 -1.49 9.97 3.94
CA LEU A 73 -2.16 11.26 3.83
C LEU A 73 -1.82 11.96 2.51
N GLU A 74 -0.59 11.85 2.03
CA GLU A 74 -0.18 12.35 0.70
C GLU A 74 -0.94 11.66 -0.43
N LEU A 75 -1.15 10.34 -0.33
CA LEU A 75 -1.97 9.59 -1.29
C LEU A 75 -3.44 10.05 -1.27
N ARG A 76 -4.02 10.25 -0.09
CA ARG A 76 -5.39 10.77 0.04
C ARG A 76 -5.54 12.17 -0.55
N THR A 77 -4.56 13.04 -0.26
CA THR A 77 -4.52 14.41 -0.80
C THR A 77 -4.38 14.40 -2.32
N SER A 78 -3.55 13.51 -2.87
CA SER A 78 -3.38 13.37 -4.31
C SER A 78 -4.65 12.85 -5.00
N ASN A 79 -5.40 11.94 -4.35
CA ASN A 79 -6.71 11.49 -4.84
C ASN A 79 -7.76 12.62 -4.85
N ALA A 80 -7.78 13.47 -3.82
CA ALA A 80 -8.66 14.64 -3.80
C ALA A 80 -8.33 15.61 -4.95
N ALA A 81 -7.03 15.91 -5.13
CA ALA A 81 -6.57 16.76 -6.23
C ALA A 81 -6.86 16.16 -7.62
N LEU A 82 -6.82 14.82 -7.73
CA LEU A 82 -7.19 14.11 -8.96
C LEU A 82 -8.68 14.26 -9.26
N ALA A 83 -9.56 14.11 -8.26
CA ALA A 83 -11.00 14.31 -8.42
C ALA A 83 -11.31 15.73 -8.93
N ASP A 84 -10.76 16.75 -8.26
CA ASP A 84 -10.93 18.16 -8.67
C ASP A 84 -10.41 18.42 -10.10
N ALA A 85 -9.33 17.74 -10.49
CA ALA A 85 -8.75 17.89 -11.84
C ALA A 85 -9.61 17.22 -12.91
N ILE A 86 -10.20 16.06 -12.64
CA ILE A 86 -11.10 15.37 -13.57
C ILE A 86 -12.36 16.21 -13.82
N GLU A 87 -12.89 16.83 -12.77
CA GLU A 87 -14.04 17.75 -12.89
C GLU A 87 -13.71 19.01 -13.69
N ALA A 88 -12.49 19.54 -13.57
CA ALA A 88 -12.11 20.77 -14.25
C ALA A 88 -11.67 20.56 -15.71
N GLU A 89 -10.95 19.47 -15.99
CA GLU A 89 -10.28 19.26 -17.28
C GLU A 89 -11.04 18.31 -18.21
N HIS A 90 -11.97 17.51 -17.68
CA HIS A 90 -12.78 16.53 -18.42
C HIS A 90 -11.99 15.63 -19.38
N GLY A 91 -10.72 15.39 -19.05
CA GLY A 91 -9.75 14.68 -19.88
C GLY A 91 -8.41 14.56 -19.16
N TYR A 92 -7.45 13.88 -19.79
CA TYR A 92 -6.11 13.68 -19.22
C TYR A 92 -5.21 14.91 -19.40
N GLY A 93 -5.59 16.00 -18.74
CA GLY A 93 -4.90 17.29 -18.78
C GLY A 93 -3.71 17.37 -17.80
N PRO A 94 -3.07 18.55 -17.73
CA PRO A 94 -1.88 18.75 -16.91
C PRO A 94 -2.13 18.55 -15.41
N ARG A 95 -3.30 18.91 -14.87
CA ARG A 95 -3.58 18.71 -13.43
C ARG A 95 -3.82 17.24 -13.12
N VAL A 96 -4.51 16.52 -13.99
CA VAL A 96 -4.71 15.07 -13.85
C VAL A 96 -3.36 14.34 -13.83
N ARG A 97 -2.47 14.64 -14.79
CA ARG A 97 -1.09 14.11 -14.82
C ARG A 97 -0.33 14.38 -13.52
N ALA A 98 -0.33 15.64 -13.08
CA ALA A 98 0.40 16.02 -11.87
C ALA A 98 -0.12 15.34 -10.59
N ALA A 99 -1.44 15.08 -10.49
CA ALA A 99 -2.01 14.34 -9.36
C ALA A 99 -1.64 12.85 -9.39
N VAL A 100 -1.63 12.24 -10.58
CA VAL A 100 -1.19 10.85 -10.78
C VAL A 100 0.30 10.69 -10.47
N ASP A 101 1.15 11.57 -10.98
CA ASP A 101 2.60 11.51 -10.73
C ASP A 101 2.93 11.65 -9.23
N ARG A 102 2.25 12.56 -8.52
CA ARG A 102 2.39 12.69 -7.06
C ARG A 102 1.94 11.43 -6.33
N SER A 103 0.84 10.82 -6.79
CA SER A 103 0.38 9.54 -6.24
C SER A 103 1.43 8.44 -6.42
N HIS A 104 2.05 8.34 -7.61
CA HIS A 104 3.12 7.37 -7.88
C HIS A 104 4.36 7.59 -7.01
N LEU A 105 4.76 8.85 -6.79
CA LEU A 105 5.89 9.17 -5.90
C LEU A 105 5.61 8.74 -4.46
N ALA A 106 4.44 9.07 -3.91
CA ALA A 106 4.06 8.69 -2.56
C ALA A 106 3.92 7.16 -2.40
N MET A 107 3.37 6.47 -3.41
CA MET A 107 3.33 5.01 -3.44
C MET A 107 4.73 4.39 -3.43
N GLY A 108 5.63 4.89 -4.29
CA GLY A 108 7.01 4.41 -4.37
C GLY A 108 7.78 4.65 -3.07
N GLN A 109 7.56 5.80 -2.41
CA GLN A 109 8.17 6.08 -1.11
C GLN A 109 7.61 5.16 -0.02
N LEU A 110 6.31 4.88 -0.01
CA LEU A 110 5.70 3.95 0.94
C LEU A 110 6.28 2.53 0.82
N GLN A 111 6.53 2.07 -0.42
CA GLN A 111 7.18 0.80 -0.67
C GLN A 111 8.62 0.78 -0.12
N LYS A 112 9.40 1.84 -0.36
CA LYS A 112 10.77 1.96 0.15
C LYS A 112 10.81 2.00 1.69
N GLU A 113 9.91 2.75 2.33
CA GLU A 113 9.82 2.82 3.80
C GLU A 113 9.44 1.46 4.39
N THR A 114 8.51 0.74 3.76
CA THR A 114 8.14 -0.61 4.19
C THR A 114 9.33 -1.57 4.13
N LEU A 115 10.09 -1.56 3.03
CA LEU A 115 11.28 -2.39 2.91
C LEU A 115 12.38 -2.01 3.93
N ALA A 116 12.61 -0.71 4.12
CA ALA A 116 13.55 -0.22 5.12
C ALA A 116 13.15 -0.64 6.54
N HIS A 117 11.84 -0.61 6.84
CA HIS A 117 11.30 -1.06 8.12
C HIS A 117 11.53 -2.57 8.35
N VAL A 118 11.27 -3.41 7.35
CA VAL A 118 11.58 -4.86 7.40
C VAL A 118 13.05 -5.11 7.71
N PHE A 119 13.98 -4.42 7.05
CA PHE A 119 15.41 -4.56 7.34
C PHE A 119 15.83 -3.97 8.69
N ALA A 120 15.15 -2.93 9.19
CA ALA A 120 15.40 -2.40 10.53
C ALA A 120 15.03 -3.42 11.61
N MET A 121 13.92 -4.15 11.45
CA MET A 121 13.55 -5.24 12.34
C MET A 121 14.56 -6.38 12.31
N ARG A 122 15.10 -6.72 11.13
CA ARG A 122 16.17 -7.72 11.01
C ARG A 122 17.40 -7.36 11.85
N GLN A 123 17.82 -6.09 11.84
CA GLN A 123 19.06 -5.63 12.51
C GLN A 123 19.08 -5.81 14.03
N ILE A 124 17.93 -5.99 14.67
CA ILE A 124 17.85 -6.20 16.13
C ILE A 124 17.89 -7.68 16.52
N LEU A 125 17.86 -8.60 15.55
CA LEU A 125 17.80 -10.04 15.77
C LEU A 125 19.19 -10.65 16.01
N LEU A 126 19.22 -11.70 16.83
CA LEU A 126 20.38 -12.59 16.96
C LEU A 126 20.53 -13.46 15.70
N PRO A 127 21.70 -14.08 15.46
CA PRO A 127 21.94 -14.87 14.25
C PRO A 127 20.87 -15.95 13.97
N ASP A 128 20.48 -16.71 14.99
CA ASP A 128 19.49 -17.79 14.85
C ASP A 128 18.09 -17.26 14.54
N GLN A 129 17.71 -16.15 15.18
CA GLN A 129 16.46 -15.42 14.92
C GLN A 129 16.44 -14.83 13.51
N ALA A 130 17.55 -14.23 13.07
CA ALA A 130 17.70 -13.66 11.74
C ALA A 130 17.55 -14.72 10.65
N ALA A 131 18.06 -15.94 10.87
CA ALA A 131 17.88 -17.04 9.91
C ALA A 131 16.40 -17.45 9.75
N ILE A 132 15.61 -17.43 10.82
CA ILE A 132 14.16 -17.68 10.76
C ILE A 132 13.46 -16.54 10.01
N PHE A 133 13.80 -15.31 10.34
CA PHE A 133 13.27 -14.11 9.69
C PHE A 133 13.56 -14.08 8.19
N ASP A 134 14.82 -14.30 7.79
CA ASP A 134 15.24 -14.23 6.39
C ASP A 134 14.49 -15.28 5.55
N ARG A 135 14.24 -16.49 6.09
CA ARG A 135 13.41 -17.51 5.43
C ARG A 135 11.95 -17.08 5.29
N ALA A 136 11.39 -16.46 6.32
CA ALA A 136 10.01 -15.97 6.28
C ALA A 136 9.85 -14.85 5.24
N VAL A 137 10.80 -13.91 5.18
CA VAL A 137 10.83 -12.84 4.17
C VAL A 137 10.92 -13.40 2.76
N VAL A 138 11.87 -14.32 2.51
CA VAL A 138 12.01 -14.95 1.19
C VAL A 138 10.71 -15.64 0.80
N ARG A 139 10.12 -16.43 1.69
CA ARG A 139 8.85 -17.12 1.44
C ARG A 139 7.74 -16.13 1.09
N ALA A 140 7.56 -15.08 1.88
CA ALA A 140 6.54 -14.07 1.63
C ALA A 140 6.72 -13.32 0.29
N LEU A 141 7.97 -13.23 -0.21
CA LEU A 141 8.28 -12.63 -1.50
C LEU A 141 8.20 -13.60 -2.68
N THR A 142 8.23 -14.91 -2.43
CA THR A 142 8.22 -15.95 -3.47
C THR A 142 6.93 -16.78 -3.52
N ASP A 143 6.10 -16.75 -2.47
CA ASP A 143 4.75 -17.32 -2.47
C ASP A 143 3.85 -16.41 -3.32
N ASP A 144 3.96 -16.56 -4.64
CA ASP A 144 2.93 -16.13 -5.58
C ASP A 144 1.66 -16.90 -5.23
N GLY A 145 0.73 -16.23 -4.53
CA GLY A 145 -0.52 -16.79 -4.00
C GLY A 145 -1.26 -17.70 -4.97
N ARG A 146 -0.92 -18.99 -4.93
CA ARG A 146 -1.65 -20.10 -5.55
C ARG A 146 -2.72 -20.61 -4.60
#